data_AF-A0A9E5YNG0-F1
#
_entry.id   AF-A0A9E5YNG0-F1
#
_cell.length_a   1.000
_cell.length_b   1.000
_cell.length_c   1.000
_cell.angle_alpha   90.00
_cell.angle_beta   90.00
_cell.angle_gamma   90.00
#
_symmetry.space_group_name_H-M   'P 1'
#
loop_
_entity.id
_entity.type
_entity.pdbx_description
1 polymer ?
#
loop_
_entity_poly.entity_id
_entity_poly.type
_entity_poly.pdbx_seq_one_letter_code
_entity_poly.pdbx_strand_id
1 'polypeptide(L)'
;MIDFTLLSDFVDSLNDRGLGFLFSDQIKYHDTTSIHQKLQESIKCFHQAKGIESIFHRLVSTDNVDIGLKIENIDKFLKKSGLPENIQAGIHNLLDVILAKILSQMARDRNRISHPQNLRHILSYFSEKNPDFLLVAESLLKIIPDQDQFAIEERGRASRTLVNNFKIETLYIYTLQDINLTENQKQFIFSWLNAFQKVYRKIQEILTSTKEEKVQAANIWFGKSLSQLKDDEDIPKADYLIPVFIKKFIKCLLDGKDEELLRVGRGLVLTVNNEDILRIMHTLIQDEAALKQSPETANKVYHRIYLIMQEYRDICTTQKETLSSLKDTMSSISSQRREAEFLISPEHKQENKTLILGKKMHHELLDDTRKNLEEGNLQSLYEIWPIPPISQAVFNFVCQLKSMIPQGKDYLVNHFLYREKLLEFLMRLARVGINIVKHPDIAVVTNSVQLNSINYFKEGIYLGSTGHWNSQNQKPPSVICITNPHALGNCQGHMLRHVCLRVFLGTGEFYESPFILDSTQRFGQMDEDAGIDALIMRPGLFLLKIPPEILVQWKKVQKMQLKSKLDRVIEEKIEKERLQS
;
A
#
# COMPACT_ATOMS: atom_id res chain seq x y z
N MET A 1 -29.99 4.41 13.90
CA MET A 1 -29.91 2.98 14.28
C MET A 1 -29.16 2.25 13.17
N ILE A 2 -28.37 1.21 13.45
CA ILE A 2 -27.74 0.41 12.37
C ILE A 2 -28.86 -0.36 11.68
N ASP A 3 -28.97 -0.19 10.38
CA ASP A 3 -29.89 -0.99 9.56
C ASP A 3 -29.19 -2.30 9.16
N PHE A 4 -29.47 -3.36 9.91
CA PHE A 4 -28.90 -4.68 9.65
C PHE A 4 -29.45 -5.33 8.38
N THR A 5 -30.63 -4.92 7.90
CA THR A 5 -31.18 -5.37 6.62
C THR A 5 -30.30 -4.87 5.48
N LEU A 6 -29.89 -3.60 5.51
CA LEU A 6 -28.94 -3.07 4.52
C LEU A 6 -27.55 -3.72 4.56
N LEU A 7 -27.16 -4.32 5.69
CA LEU A 7 -25.92 -5.11 5.77
C LEU A 7 -26.11 -6.51 5.19
N SER A 8 -27.26 -7.15 5.44
CA SER A 8 -27.65 -8.41 4.79
C SER A 8 -27.68 -8.25 3.27
N ASP A 9 -28.36 -7.22 2.76
CA ASP A 9 -28.46 -6.95 1.33
C ASP A 9 -27.08 -6.71 0.68
N PHE A 10 -26.15 -6.11 1.43
CA PHE A 10 -24.78 -5.95 0.98
C PHE A 10 -24.07 -7.30 0.86
N VAL A 11 -24.20 -8.18 1.85
CA VAL A 11 -23.62 -9.54 1.80
C VAL A 11 -24.23 -10.35 0.66
N ASP A 12 -25.55 -10.26 0.45
CA ASP A 12 -26.26 -10.89 -0.67
C ASP A 12 -25.77 -10.38 -2.04
N SER A 13 -25.28 -9.15 -2.10
CA SER A 13 -24.73 -8.56 -3.33
C SER A 13 -23.29 -8.98 -3.64
N LEU A 14 -22.61 -9.68 -2.73
CA LEU A 14 -21.24 -10.13 -2.95
C LEU A 14 -21.20 -11.29 -3.94
N ASN A 15 -20.28 -11.23 -4.91
CA ASN A 15 -20.19 -12.23 -5.97
C ASN A 15 -18.94 -13.11 -5.80
N ASP A 16 -19.16 -14.39 -5.53
CA ASP A 16 -18.11 -15.41 -5.45
C ASP A 16 -17.62 -15.93 -6.82
N ARG A 17 -18.32 -15.56 -7.89
CA ARG A 17 -18.04 -15.90 -9.30
C ARG A 17 -18.02 -17.40 -9.58
N GLY A 18 -18.66 -18.20 -8.74
CA GLY A 18 -18.58 -19.66 -8.82
C GLY A 18 -17.17 -20.21 -8.55
N LEU A 19 -16.33 -19.45 -7.86
CA LEU A 19 -14.95 -19.81 -7.53
C LEU A 19 -14.86 -20.49 -6.16
N GLY A 20 -15.85 -21.33 -5.81
CA GLY A 20 -15.95 -22.10 -4.55
C GLY A 20 -14.64 -22.76 -4.12
N PHE A 21 -13.86 -23.25 -5.09
CA PHE A 21 -12.56 -23.90 -4.85
C PHE A 21 -11.46 -22.96 -4.30
N LEU A 22 -11.60 -21.64 -4.43
CA LEU A 22 -10.72 -20.67 -3.80
C LEU A 22 -11.03 -20.51 -2.30
N PHE A 23 -12.24 -20.90 -1.88
CA PHE A 23 -12.83 -20.63 -0.56
C PHE A 23 -12.83 -21.85 0.38
N SER A 24 -12.49 -23.05 -0.10
CA SER A 24 -12.45 -24.25 0.74
C SER A 24 -11.34 -24.19 1.80
N ASP A 25 -11.71 -24.42 3.06
CA ASP A 25 -10.84 -24.67 4.23
C ASP A 25 -9.87 -23.54 4.64
N GLN A 26 -10.08 -22.29 4.18
CA GLN A 26 -9.22 -21.16 4.55
C GLN A 26 -10.01 -20.03 5.24
N ILE A 27 -9.61 -19.72 6.49
CA ILE A 27 -10.27 -18.78 7.44
C ILE A 27 -10.49 -17.34 6.91
N LYS A 28 -9.88 -16.94 5.79
CA LYS A 28 -10.06 -15.59 5.22
C LYS A 28 -10.71 -15.57 3.84
N TYR A 29 -11.18 -16.72 3.38
CA TYR A 29 -11.83 -16.90 2.07
C TYR A 29 -13.19 -17.54 2.31
N HIS A 30 -14.06 -16.82 3.00
CA HIS A 30 -15.43 -17.27 3.25
C HIS A 30 -16.32 -17.03 2.03
N ASP A 31 -17.25 -17.95 1.78
CA ASP A 31 -18.37 -17.75 0.86
C ASP A 31 -19.45 -16.85 1.46
N THR A 32 -20.44 -16.48 0.65
CA THR A 32 -21.55 -15.60 1.09
C THR A 32 -22.34 -16.19 2.26
N THR A 33 -22.58 -17.51 2.24
CA THR A 33 -23.26 -18.24 3.32
C THR A 33 -22.53 -18.11 4.65
N SER A 34 -21.22 -18.32 4.65
CA SER A 34 -20.39 -18.22 5.85
C SER A 34 -20.28 -16.78 6.36
N ILE A 35 -20.22 -15.79 5.45
CA ILE A 35 -20.25 -14.37 5.82
C ILE A 35 -21.59 -14.00 6.47
N HIS A 36 -22.71 -14.52 5.98
CA HIS A 36 -24.02 -14.36 6.60
C HIS A 36 -24.07 -14.92 8.01
N GLN A 37 -23.57 -16.14 8.21
CA GLN A 37 -23.51 -16.74 9.54
C GLN A 37 -22.69 -15.88 10.51
N LYS A 38 -21.51 -15.43 10.07
CA LYS A 38 -20.66 -14.51 10.85
C LYS A 38 -21.39 -13.21 11.17
N LEU A 39 -22.14 -12.62 10.21
CA LEU A 39 -22.89 -11.40 10.43
C LEU A 39 -23.97 -11.61 11.52
N GLN A 40 -24.71 -12.71 11.46
CA GLN A 40 -25.73 -13.03 12.47
C GLN A 40 -25.13 -13.20 13.88
N GLU A 41 -23.99 -13.87 13.99
CA GLU A 41 -23.26 -14.01 15.27
C GLU A 41 -22.75 -12.65 15.76
N SER A 42 -22.23 -11.82 14.86
CA SER A 42 -21.72 -10.48 15.16
C SER A 42 -22.81 -9.53 15.66
N ILE A 43 -24.03 -9.63 15.11
CA ILE A 43 -25.20 -8.87 15.58
C ILE A 43 -25.57 -9.26 17.01
N LYS A 44 -25.53 -10.56 17.35
CA LYS A 44 -25.76 -11.03 18.72
C LYS A 44 -24.73 -10.46 19.69
N CYS A 45 -23.45 -10.47 19.32
CA CYS A 45 -22.38 -9.87 20.13
C CYS A 45 -22.56 -8.36 20.29
N PHE A 46 -22.98 -7.65 19.23
CA PHE A 46 -23.21 -6.21 19.27
C PHE A 46 -24.28 -5.83 20.31
N HIS A 47 -25.39 -6.58 20.38
CA HIS A 47 -26.44 -6.34 21.38
C HIS A 47 -26.00 -6.62 22.83
N GLN A 48 -24.94 -7.40 23.03
CA GLN A 48 -24.39 -7.68 24.36
C GLN A 48 -23.42 -6.57 24.83
N ALA A 49 -22.92 -5.73 23.92
CA ALA A 49 -21.93 -4.69 24.21
C ALA A 49 -22.57 -3.32 24.47
N LYS A 50 -23.00 -3.10 25.72
CA LYS A 50 -23.63 -1.84 26.14
C LYS A 50 -22.74 -0.62 25.87
N GLY A 51 -23.32 0.43 25.26
CA GLY A 51 -22.66 1.71 25.00
C GLY A 51 -21.98 1.83 23.64
N ILE A 52 -21.74 0.72 22.94
CA ILE A 52 -21.09 0.73 21.62
C ILE A 52 -21.99 1.26 20.50
N GLU A 53 -23.30 1.16 20.69
CA GLU A 53 -24.32 1.61 19.74
C GLU A 53 -24.13 3.08 19.34
N SER A 54 -23.82 3.93 20.31
CA SER A 54 -23.61 5.37 20.07
C SER A 54 -22.38 5.65 19.20
N ILE A 55 -21.35 4.79 19.27
CA ILE A 55 -20.11 4.91 18.50
C ILE A 55 -20.35 4.43 17.06
N PHE A 56 -21.00 3.27 16.89
CA PHE A 56 -21.36 2.75 15.57
C PHE A 56 -22.40 3.62 14.85
N HIS A 57 -23.35 4.21 15.58
CA HIS A 57 -24.30 5.15 15.00
C HIS A 57 -23.60 6.33 14.30
N ARG A 58 -22.53 6.84 14.91
CA ARG A 58 -21.71 7.90 14.30
C ARG A 58 -20.91 7.41 13.10
N LEU A 59 -20.55 6.12 13.05
CA LEU A 59 -19.87 5.52 11.89
C LEU A 59 -20.80 5.38 10.70
N VAL A 60 -22.05 4.95 10.92
CA VAL A 60 -23.01 4.64 9.85
C VAL A 60 -23.80 5.88 9.40
N SER A 61 -23.75 7.00 10.15
CA SER A 61 -24.42 8.25 9.75
C SER A 61 -23.84 8.81 8.44
N THR A 62 -24.72 9.35 7.61
CA THR A 62 -24.51 9.71 6.19
C THR A 62 -23.30 10.59 5.89
N ASP A 63 -22.81 11.36 6.85
CA ASP A 63 -21.76 12.34 6.57
C ASP A 63 -20.36 11.68 6.46
N ASN A 64 -20.15 10.47 6.97
CA ASN A 64 -18.88 9.70 6.88
C ASN A 64 -17.61 10.56 7.13
N VAL A 65 -17.72 11.67 7.86
CA VAL A 65 -16.60 12.53 8.24
C VAL A 65 -15.84 11.81 9.35
N ASP A 66 -14.51 11.85 9.34
CA ASP A 66 -13.65 11.30 10.38
C ASP A 66 -13.72 9.79 10.63
N ILE A 67 -13.76 8.99 9.55
CA ILE A 67 -13.78 7.53 9.69
C ILE A 67 -12.58 7.03 10.52
N GLY A 68 -11.41 7.64 10.37
CA GLY A 68 -10.21 7.29 11.14
C GLY A 68 -10.41 7.41 12.66
N LEU A 69 -10.91 8.56 13.14
CA LEU A 69 -11.17 8.77 14.57
C LEU A 69 -12.28 7.84 15.09
N LYS A 70 -13.29 7.57 14.27
CA LYS A 70 -14.39 6.66 14.63
C LYS A 70 -13.91 5.22 14.82
N ILE A 71 -13.05 4.73 13.92
CA ILE A 71 -12.39 3.42 14.05
C ILE A 71 -11.56 3.37 15.33
N GLU A 72 -10.73 4.38 15.59
CA GLU A 72 -9.88 4.44 16.79
C GLU A 72 -10.71 4.46 18.09
N ASN A 73 -11.84 5.15 18.10
CA ASN A 73 -12.75 5.18 19.24
C ASN A 73 -13.39 3.81 19.52
N ILE A 74 -13.69 3.02 18.48
CA ILE A 74 -14.17 1.64 18.65
C ILE A 74 -13.07 0.78 19.26
N ASP A 75 -11.84 0.84 18.73
CA ASP A 75 -10.71 0.07 19.26
C ASP A 75 -10.40 0.44 20.73
N LYS A 76 -10.42 1.73 21.06
CA LYS A 76 -10.24 2.22 22.45
C LYS A 76 -11.37 1.75 23.37
N PHE A 77 -12.61 1.76 22.90
CA PHE A 77 -13.75 1.27 23.66
C PHE A 77 -13.58 -0.22 23.96
N LEU A 78 -13.28 -1.03 22.94
CA LEU A 78 -13.10 -2.48 23.10
C LEU A 78 -12.01 -2.82 24.11
N LYS A 79 -10.83 -2.19 23.99
CA LYS A 79 -9.71 -2.38 24.92
C LYS A 79 -10.04 -2.02 26.38
N LYS A 80 -10.91 -1.01 26.60
CA LYS A 80 -11.26 -0.53 27.96
C LYS A 80 -12.51 -1.19 28.55
N SER A 81 -13.34 -1.81 27.71
CA SER A 81 -14.66 -2.31 28.10
C SER A 81 -14.63 -3.59 28.95
N GLY A 82 -13.51 -4.32 28.99
CA GLY A 82 -13.41 -5.61 29.69
C GLY A 82 -14.33 -6.70 29.11
N LEU A 83 -14.84 -6.52 27.88
CA LEU A 83 -15.72 -7.48 27.24
C LEU A 83 -14.98 -8.81 26.95
N PRO A 84 -15.66 -9.96 27.04
CA PRO A 84 -15.13 -11.25 26.58
C PRO A 84 -14.57 -11.19 25.15
N GLU A 85 -13.49 -11.93 24.89
CA GLU A 85 -12.79 -11.93 23.59
C GLU A 85 -13.72 -12.27 22.41
N ASN A 86 -14.65 -13.21 22.59
CA ASN A 86 -15.63 -13.59 21.57
C ASN A 86 -16.58 -12.42 21.22
N ILE A 87 -16.97 -11.60 22.20
CA ILE A 87 -17.80 -10.41 21.98
C ILE A 87 -16.98 -9.34 21.24
N GLN A 88 -15.72 -9.12 21.63
CA GLN A 88 -14.83 -8.20 20.93
C GLN A 88 -14.62 -8.62 19.47
N ALA A 89 -14.40 -9.91 19.22
CA ALA A 89 -14.27 -10.47 17.88
C ALA A 89 -15.55 -10.27 17.06
N GLY A 90 -16.73 -10.54 17.63
CA GLY A 90 -18.01 -10.28 16.97
C GLY A 90 -18.22 -8.81 16.59
N ILE A 91 -17.78 -7.87 17.44
CA ILE A 91 -17.85 -6.44 17.13
C ILE A 91 -16.90 -6.07 15.99
N HIS A 92 -15.68 -6.61 15.98
CA HIS A 92 -14.74 -6.38 14.89
C HIS A 92 -15.24 -6.96 13.56
N ASN A 93 -15.85 -8.13 13.58
CA ASN A 93 -16.48 -8.72 12.39
C ASN A 93 -17.62 -7.84 11.87
N LEU A 94 -18.46 -7.28 12.74
CA LEU A 94 -19.49 -6.32 12.33
C LEU A 94 -18.87 -5.05 11.72
N LEU A 95 -17.79 -4.53 12.32
CA LEU A 95 -17.06 -3.38 11.80
C LEU A 95 -16.48 -3.66 10.40
N ASP A 96 -15.95 -4.86 10.16
CA ASP A 96 -15.42 -5.27 8.86
C ASP A 96 -16.50 -5.21 7.78
N VAL A 97 -17.71 -5.75 8.06
CA VAL A 97 -18.84 -5.71 7.11
C VAL A 97 -19.29 -4.27 6.82
N ILE A 98 -19.38 -3.42 7.85
CA ILE A 98 -19.76 -2.01 7.70
C ILE A 98 -18.74 -1.25 6.86
N LEU A 99 -17.44 -1.38 7.18
CA LEU A 99 -16.38 -0.70 6.45
C LEU A 99 -16.24 -1.23 5.02
N ALA A 100 -16.50 -2.52 4.79
CA ALA A 100 -16.51 -3.12 3.46
C ALA A 100 -17.66 -2.57 2.61
N LYS A 101 -18.85 -2.39 3.21
CA LYS A 101 -19.99 -1.74 2.54
C LYS A 101 -19.66 -0.29 2.18
N ILE A 102 -19.07 0.48 3.10
CA ILE A 102 -18.64 1.86 2.84
C ILE A 102 -17.58 1.89 1.73
N LEU A 103 -16.60 0.99 1.77
CA LEU A 103 -15.57 0.86 0.74
C LEU A 103 -16.18 0.56 -0.64
N SER A 104 -17.13 -0.36 -0.72
CA SER A 104 -17.84 -0.71 -1.95
C SER A 104 -18.60 0.49 -2.52
N GLN A 105 -19.24 1.28 -1.66
CA GLN A 105 -19.90 2.51 -2.08
C GLN A 105 -18.92 3.57 -2.58
N MET A 106 -17.79 3.76 -1.90
CA MET A 106 -16.73 4.69 -2.30
C MET A 106 -16.02 4.26 -3.59
N ALA A 107 -15.87 2.95 -3.82
CA ALA A 107 -15.26 2.40 -5.03
C ALA A 107 -16.18 2.51 -6.26
N ARG A 108 -17.51 2.56 -6.06
CA ARG A 108 -18.49 2.72 -7.14
C ARG A 108 -18.75 4.18 -7.51
N ASP A 109 -18.70 5.09 -6.54
CA ASP A 109 -19.05 6.49 -6.75
C ASP A 109 -18.16 7.44 -5.92
N ARG A 110 -17.31 8.20 -6.63
CA ARG A 110 -16.43 9.21 -6.03
C ARG A 110 -17.19 10.31 -5.29
N ASN A 111 -18.44 10.59 -5.67
CA ASN A 111 -19.29 11.56 -4.97
C ASN A 111 -19.69 11.07 -3.57
N ARG A 112 -19.43 9.81 -3.24
CA ARG A 112 -19.56 9.30 -1.85
C ARG A 112 -18.28 9.41 -1.04
N ILE A 113 -17.16 9.74 -1.68
CA ILE A 113 -15.91 10.07 -0.97
C ILE A 113 -16.01 11.52 -0.52
N SER A 114 -16.49 11.73 0.70
CA SER A 114 -16.53 13.05 1.34
C SER A 114 -15.13 13.67 1.41
N HIS A 115 -14.14 12.87 1.83
CA HIS A 115 -12.75 13.28 1.95
C HIS A 115 -11.77 12.14 1.57
N PRO A 116 -10.70 12.37 0.78
CA PRO A 116 -9.77 11.30 0.38
C PRO A 116 -9.10 10.56 1.56
N GLN A 117 -8.92 11.24 2.70
CA GLN A 117 -8.35 10.63 3.90
C GLN A 117 -9.24 9.53 4.50
N ASN A 118 -10.57 9.63 4.37
CA ASN A 118 -11.50 8.60 4.85
C ASN A 118 -11.26 7.27 4.15
N LEU A 119 -11.07 7.30 2.83
CA LEU A 119 -10.72 6.12 2.05
C LEU A 119 -9.37 5.55 2.52
N ARG A 120 -8.35 6.40 2.74
CA ARG A 120 -7.04 5.95 3.24
C ARG A 120 -7.12 5.26 4.59
N HIS A 121 -7.96 5.76 5.50
CA HIS A 121 -8.20 5.14 6.81
C HIS A 121 -8.83 3.76 6.68
N ILE A 122 -9.83 3.60 5.81
CA ILE A 122 -10.45 2.29 5.53
C ILE A 122 -9.43 1.33 4.90
N LEU A 123 -8.67 1.79 3.92
CA LEU A 123 -7.65 0.95 3.26
C LEU A 123 -6.56 0.51 4.25
N SER A 124 -6.10 1.41 5.13
CA SER A 124 -5.15 1.09 6.20
C SER A 124 -5.73 0.10 7.22
N TYR A 125 -6.99 0.30 7.63
CA TYR A 125 -7.68 -0.64 8.51
C TYR A 125 -7.65 -2.07 7.95
N PHE A 126 -8.03 -2.24 6.68
CA PHE A 126 -8.00 -3.56 6.05
C PHE A 126 -6.59 -4.08 5.75
N SER A 127 -5.63 -3.20 5.50
CA SER A 127 -4.23 -3.60 5.31
C SER A 127 -3.62 -4.16 6.60
N GLU A 128 -4.05 -3.69 7.76
CA GLU A 128 -3.49 -4.07 9.07
C GLU A 128 -4.15 -5.33 9.66
N LYS A 129 -5.39 -5.63 9.23
CA LYS A 129 -6.17 -6.78 9.70
C LYS A 129 -6.12 -7.96 8.72
N ASN A 130 -6.97 -8.97 8.96
CA ASN A 130 -7.19 -10.13 8.10
C ASN A 130 -8.64 -10.10 7.56
N PRO A 131 -8.99 -9.19 6.64
CA PRO A 131 -10.35 -9.14 6.11
C PRO A 131 -10.72 -10.41 5.35
N ASP A 132 -12.00 -10.76 5.40
CA ASP A 132 -12.56 -11.78 4.51
C ASP A 132 -12.48 -11.33 3.05
N PHE A 133 -12.01 -12.23 2.18
CA PHE A 133 -11.72 -11.94 0.78
C PHE A 133 -12.92 -11.34 0.05
N LEU A 134 -14.10 -11.97 0.12
CA LEU A 134 -15.29 -11.50 -0.61
C LEU A 134 -15.76 -10.13 -0.15
N LEU A 135 -15.51 -9.73 1.11
CA LEU A 135 -15.92 -8.41 1.60
C LEU A 135 -15.18 -7.28 0.88
N VAL A 136 -13.90 -7.48 0.55
CA VAL A 136 -13.01 -6.38 0.14
C VAL A 136 -12.45 -6.53 -1.27
N ALA A 137 -12.29 -7.74 -1.80
CA ALA A 137 -11.54 -8.00 -3.02
C ALA A 137 -12.06 -7.21 -4.23
N GLU A 138 -13.37 -7.26 -4.50
CA GLU A 138 -13.97 -6.55 -5.63
C GLU A 138 -13.75 -5.03 -5.54
N SER A 139 -14.01 -4.44 -4.37
CA SER A 139 -13.88 -3.00 -4.16
C SER A 139 -12.43 -2.52 -4.30
N LEU A 140 -11.49 -3.27 -3.73
CA LEU A 140 -10.06 -2.97 -3.82
C LEU A 140 -9.54 -3.11 -5.27
N LEU A 141 -9.99 -4.14 -5.99
CA LEU A 141 -9.62 -4.34 -7.40
C LEU A 141 -10.22 -3.26 -8.30
N LYS A 142 -11.39 -2.69 -7.99
CA LYS A 142 -12.00 -1.55 -8.70
C LYS A 142 -11.26 -0.24 -8.49
N ILE A 143 -10.65 -0.03 -7.32
CA ILE A 143 -9.85 1.17 -7.03
C ILE A 143 -8.58 1.22 -7.91
N ILE A 144 -7.95 0.08 -8.16
CA ILE A 144 -6.65 0.00 -8.83
C ILE A 144 -6.66 0.56 -10.27
N PRO A 145 -7.59 0.21 -11.18
CA PRO A 145 -7.55 0.68 -12.55
C PRO A 145 -8.05 2.11 -12.75
N ASP A 146 -8.81 2.66 -11.80
CA ASP A 146 -9.40 3.99 -11.94
C ASP A 146 -8.42 5.10 -11.55
N GLN A 147 -7.65 5.52 -12.54
CA GLN A 147 -6.63 6.56 -12.38
C GLN A 147 -7.23 7.96 -12.22
N ASP A 148 -8.47 8.19 -12.67
CA ASP A 148 -9.10 9.50 -12.63
C ASP A 148 -9.68 9.79 -11.25
N GLN A 149 -10.23 8.75 -10.60
CA GLN A 149 -10.88 8.89 -9.30
C GLN A 149 -9.91 8.77 -8.12
N PHE A 150 -8.91 7.87 -8.21
CA PHE A 150 -8.04 7.51 -7.08
C PHE A 150 -6.58 7.93 -7.30
N ALA A 151 -5.95 8.48 -6.25
CA ALA A 151 -4.55 8.87 -6.32
C ALA A 151 -3.62 7.62 -6.28
N ILE A 152 -2.34 7.81 -6.61
CA ILE A 152 -1.34 6.72 -6.62
C ILE A 152 -1.28 6.02 -5.25
N GLU A 153 -1.48 6.79 -4.18
CA GLU A 153 -1.40 6.28 -2.82
C GLU A 153 -2.59 5.40 -2.44
N GLU A 154 -3.82 5.78 -2.78
CA GLU A 154 -5.01 4.97 -2.51
C GLU A 154 -4.94 3.64 -3.29
N ARG A 155 -4.49 3.71 -4.54
CA ARG A 155 -4.29 2.54 -5.41
C ARG A 155 -3.18 1.64 -4.88
N GLY A 156 -2.12 2.24 -4.33
CA GLY A 156 -1.01 1.53 -3.71
C GLY A 156 -1.38 0.90 -2.38
N ARG A 157 -2.25 1.55 -1.58
CA ARG A 157 -2.80 0.95 -0.35
C ARG A 157 -3.75 -0.20 -0.70
N ALA A 158 -4.64 -0.04 -1.67
CA ALA A 158 -5.51 -1.12 -2.11
C ALA A 158 -4.72 -2.35 -2.59
N SER A 159 -3.68 -2.12 -3.40
CA SER A 159 -2.81 -3.20 -3.88
C SER A 159 -2.06 -3.90 -2.74
N ARG A 160 -1.52 -3.14 -1.77
CA ARG A 160 -0.91 -3.72 -0.56
C ARG A 160 -1.90 -4.52 0.27
N THR A 161 -3.09 -3.99 0.50
CA THR A 161 -4.14 -4.70 1.25
C THR A 161 -4.43 -6.05 0.60
N LEU A 162 -4.51 -6.11 -0.73
CA LEU A 162 -4.72 -7.37 -1.45
C LEU A 162 -3.52 -8.32 -1.31
N VAL A 163 -2.31 -7.87 -1.62
CA VAL A 163 -1.10 -8.73 -1.63
C VAL A 163 -0.70 -9.21 -0.23
N ASN A 164 -0.90 -8.39 0.80
CA ASN A 164 -0.57 -8.74 2.19
C ASN A 164 -1.56 -9.74 2.79
N ASN A 165 -2.81 -9.73 2.32
CA ASN A 165 -3.87 -10.56 2.88
C ASN A 165 -4.17 -11.79 2.05
N PHE A 166 -3.95 -11.77 0.75
CA PHE A 166 -4.42 -12.82 -0.14
C PHE A 166 -3.31 -13.39 -1.00
N LYS A 167 -3.48 -14.66 -1.39
CA LYS A 167 -2.56 -15.35 -2.28
C LYS A 167 -2.66 -14.69 -3.65
N ILE A 168 -1.53 -14.37 -4.28
CA ILE A 168 -1.52 -13.65 -5.55
C ILE A 168 -2.28 -14.41 -6.65
N GLU A 169 -2.22 -15.75 -6.63
CA GLU A 169 -2.89 -16.61 -7.61
C GLU A 169 -4.41 -16.47 -7.51
N THR A 170 -4.93 -16.40 -6.28
CA THR A 170 -6.35 -16.15 -6.01
C THR A 170 -6.77 -14.81 -6.59
N LEU A 171 -5.96 -13.76 -6.40
CA LEU A 171 -6.24 -12.42 -6.93
C LEU A 171 -6.26 -12.40 -8.46
N TYR A 172 -5.29 -13.07 -9.10
CA TYR A 172 -5.20 -13.16 -10.55
C TYR A 172 -6.37 -13.94 -11.14
N ILE A 173 -6.69 -15.13 -10.61
CA ILE A 173 -7.84 -15.92 -11.07
C ILE A 173 -9.14 -15.12 -10.89
N TYR A 174 -9.35 -14.52 -9.72
CA TYR A 174 -10.55 -13.72 -9.44
C TYR A 174 -10.67 -12.56 -10.43
N THR A 175 -9.58 -11.83 -10.70
CA THR A 175 -9.54 -10.71 -11.65
C THR A 175 -9.80 -11.16 -13.09
N LEU A 176 -9.23 -12.29 -13.53
CA LEU A 176 -9.42 -12.81 -14.89
C LEU A 176 -10.86 -13.23 -15.16
N GLN A 177 -11.55 -13.71 -14.13
CA GLN A 177 -12.96 -14.09 -14.16
C GLN A 177 -13.93 -12.91 -14.03
N ASP A 178 -13.44 -11.67 -13.88
CA ASP A 178 -14.31 -10.50 -13.90
C ASP A 178 -14.73 -10.16 -15.33
N ILE A 179 -16.01 -10.34 -15.65
CA ILE A 179 -16.58 -9.92 -16.92
C ILE A 179 -16.75 -8.40 -17.04
N ASN A 180 -16.74 -7.68 -15.92
CA ASN A 180 -16.89 -6.22 -15.91
C ASN A 180 -15.57 -5.49 -16.10
N LEU A 181 -14.44 -6.20 -16.06
CA LEU A 181 -13.12 -5.64 -16.34
C LEU A 181 -12.74 -5.94 -17.78
N THR A 182 -12.32 -4.88 -18.49
CA THR A 182 -11.67 -5.01 -19.79
C THR A 182 -10.29 -5.67 -19.64
N GLU A 183 -9.78 -6.30 -20.70
CA GLU A 183 -8.42 -6.89 -20.67
C GLU A 183 -7.34 -5.87 -20.30
N ASN A 184 -7.47 -4.63 -20.77
CA ASN A 184 -6.55 -3.54 -20.38
C ASN A 184 -6.60 -3.27 -18.87
N GLN A 185 -7.79 -3.26 -18.26
CA GLN A 185 -7.91 -3.10 -16.81
C GLN A 185 -7.33 -4.30 -16.06
N LYS A 186 -7.54 -5.53 -16.54
CA LYS A 186 -6.94 -6.74 -15.95
C LYS A 186 -5.41 -6.70 -15.98
N GLN A 187 -4.81 -6.40 -17.14
CA GLN A 187 -3.35 -6.25 -17.26
C GLN A 187 -2.81 -5.13 -16.36
N PHE A 188 -3.56 -4.05 -16.24
CA PHE A 188 -3.16 -2.94 -15.41
C PHE A 188 -3.24 -3.29 -13.92
N ILE A 189 -4.28 -3.99 -13.47
CA ILE A 189 -4.36 -4.56 -12.11
C ILE A 189 -3.17 -5.49 -11.86
N PHE A 190 -2.84 -6.37 -12.81
CA PHE A 190 -1.72 -7.30 -12.69
C PHE A 190 -0.40 -6.56 -12.47
N SER A 191 -0.13 -5.50 -13.25
CA SER A 191 1.08 -4.69 -13.08
C SER A 191 1.22 -4.08 -11.68
N TRP A 192 0.11 -3.64 -11.09
CA TRP A 192 0.09 -3.08 -9.74
C TRP A 192 0.31 -4.16 -8.69
N LEU A 193 -0.43 -5.27 -8.77
CA LEU A 193 -0.29 -6.39 -7.86
C LEU A 193 1.13 -6.97 -7.90
N ASN A 194 1.71 -7.14 -9.09
CA ASN A 194 3.09 -7.61 -9.27
C ASN A 194 4.11 -6.62 -8.68
N ALA A 195 3.95 -5.31 -8.91
CA ALA A 195 4.83 -4.30 -8.32
C ALA A 195 4.87 -4.39 -6.79
N PHE A 196 3.71 -4.50 -6.13
CA PHE A 196 3.67 -4.64 -4.66
C PHE A 196 4.06 -6.03 -4.17
N GLN A 197 3.83 -7.08 -4.97
CA GLN A 197 4.35 -8.42 -4.67
C GLN A 197 5.88 -8.45 -4.68
N LYS A 198 6.53 -7.78 -5.64
CA LYS A 198 7.99 -7.65 -5.70
C LYS A 198 8.56 -6.92 -4.49
N VAL A 199 7.87 -5.88 -4.01
CA VAL A 199 8.21 -5.21 -2.74
C VAL A 199 8.18 -6.22 -1.58
N TYR A 200 7.09 -7.01 -1.45
CA TYR A 200 6.97 -8.00 -0.38
C TYR A 200 8.06 -9.09 -0.46
N ARG A 201 8.31 -9.62 -1.67
CA ARG A 201 9.39 -10.59 -1.92
C ARG A 201 10.75 -10.04 -1.52
N LYS A 202 11.02 -8.76 -1.78
CA LYS A 202 12.28 -8.15 -1.38
C LYS A 202 12.45 -8.10 0.13
N ILE A 203 11.37 -7.81 0.86
CA ILE A 203 11.39 -7.84 2.33
C ILE A 203 11.66 -9.27 2.82
N GLN A 204 11.00 -10.26 2.22
CA GLN A 204 11.26 -11.67 2.53
C GLN A 204 12.74 -12.03 2.29
N GLU A 205 13.31 -11.68 1.13
CA GLU A 205 14.74 -11.90 0.82
C GLU A 205 15.70 -11.25 1.83
N ILE A 206 15.34 -10.12 2.42
CA ILE A 206 16.14 -9.47 3.48
C ILE A 206 16.04 -10.26 4.79
N LEU A 207 14.85 -10.78 5.10
CA LEU A 207 14.56 -11.48 6.34
C LEU A 207 15.03 -12.96 6.30
N THR A 208 14.98 -13.62 5.15
CA THR A 208 15.25 -15.04 4.96
C THR A 208 16.34 -15.28 3.92
N SER A 209 17.06 -16.40 4.04
CA SER A 209 18.06 -16.83 3.05
C SER A 209 17.44 -17.87 2.11
N THR A 210 16.66 -17.45 1.12
CA THR A 210 15.99 -18.39 0.20
C THR A 210 16.66 -18.40 -1.18
N LYS A 211 17.45 -19.45 -1.45
CA LYS A 211 18.08 -19.65 -2.77
C LYS A 211 17.93 -21.05 -3.40
N GLU A 212 17.06 -21.93 -2.88
CA GLU A 212 17.01 -23.33 -3.35
C GLU A 212 15.60 -23.88 -3.66
N GLU A 213 14.56 -23.04 -3.58
CA GLU A 213 13.15 -23.44 -3.68
C GLU A 213 12.80 -24.23 -4.96
N LYS A 214 13.24 -23.75 -6.14
CA LYS A 214 12.94 -24.41 -7.43
C LYS A 214 13.64 -25.76 -7.59
N VAL A 215 14.84 -25.89 -7.03
CA VAL A 215 15.61 -27.14 -7.07
C VAL A 215 14.95 -28.18 -6.18
N GLN A 216 14.51 -27.77 -4.99
CA GLN A 216 13.77 -28.63 -4.07
C GLN A 216 12.46 -29.13 -4.71
N ALA A 217 11.67 -28.24 -5.31
CA ALA A 217 10.43 -28.62 -5.99
C ALA A 217 10.67 -29.56 -7.18
N ALA A 218 11.71 -29.31 -7.99
CA ALA A 218 12.07 -30.21 -9.09
C ALA A 218 12.43 -31.62 -8.61
N ASN A 219 13.21 -31.73 -7.52
CA ASN A 219 13.57 -33.01 -6.93
C ASN A 219 12.35 -33.74 -6.34
N ILE A 220 11.45 -33.05 -5.64
CA ILE A 220 10.27 -33.68 -5.03
C ILE A 220 9.28 -34.15 -6.10
N TRP A 221 9.04 -33.35 -7.13
CA TRP A 221 8.02 -33.65 -8.13
C TRP A 221 8.48 -34.61 -9.22
N PHE A 222 9.75 -34.57 -9.59
CA PHE A 222 10.27 -35.31 -10.74
C PHE A 222 11.46 -36.22 -10.40
N GLY A 223 12.08 -36.07 -9.23
CA GLY A 223 13.32 -36.80 -8.90
C GLY A 223 14.50 -36.43 -9.80
N LYS A 224 14.46 -35.26 -10.46
CA LYS A 224 15.40 -34.84 -11.50
C LYS A 224 15.90 -33.42 -11.28
N SER A 225 17.08 -33.13 -11.81
CA SER A 225 17.60 -31.76 -11.87
C SER A 225 16.85 -30.92 -12.92
N LEU A 226 16.92 -29.60 -12.79
CA LEU A 226 16.33 -28.68 -13.78
C LEU A 226 16.96 -28.83 -15.18
N SER A 227 18.21 -29.26 -15.30
CA SER A 227 18.84 -29.52 -16.61
C SER A 227 18.27 -30.78 -17.26
N GLN A 228 18.12 -31.87 -16.50
CA GLN A 228 17.51 -33.11 -16.98
C GLN A 228 16.07 -32.89 -17.44
N LEU A 229 15.29 -32.10 -16.69
CA LEU A 229 13.93 -31.74 -17.09
C LEU A 229 13.86 -30.95 -18.40
N LYS A 230 14.87 -30.12 -18.69
CA LYS A 230 14.96 -29.47 -20.00
C LYS A 230 15.23 -30.51 -21.07
N ASP A 231 16.21 -31.38 -20.89
CA ASP A 231 16.61 -32.35 -21.91
C ASP A 231 15.45 -33.30 -22.26
N ASP A 232 14.66 -33.72 -21.26
CA ASP A 232 13.48 -34.57 -21.40
C ASP A 232 12.22 -33.85 -21.93
N GLU A 233 12.30 -32.54 -22.17
CA GLU A 233 11.19 -31.69 -22.63
C GLU A 233 9.98 -31.66 -21.67
N ASP A 234 10.25 -31.88 -20.39
CA ASP A 234 9.26 -31.81 -19.31
C ASP A 234 8.93 -30.37 -18.89
N ILE A 235 9.77 -29.42 -19.30
CA ILE A 235 9.61 -27.99 -19.05
C ILE A 235 9.86 -27.16 -20.31
N PRO A 236 9.20 -25.99 -20.46
CA PRO A 236 9.44 -25.10 -21.59
C PRO A 236 10.88 -24.57 -21.58
N LYS A 237 11.60 -24.78 -22.70
CA LYS A 237 12.99 -24.32 -22.89
C LYS A 237 13.10 -22.83 -23.25
N ALA A 238 12.01 -22.22 -23.73
CA ALA A 238 11.96 -20.84 -24.20
C ALA A 238 10.53 -20.27 -24.09
N ASP A 239 10.40 -18.95 -24.02
CA ASP A 239 9.13 -18.26 -23.76
C ASP A 239 8.04 -18.57 -24.80
N TYR A 240 8.42 -18.70 -26.08
CA TYR A 240 7.47 -19.03 -27.16
C TYR A 240 6.86 -20.43 -27.04
N LEU A 241 7.43 -21.32 -26.22
CA LEU A 241 6.90 -22.67 -25.96
C LEU A 241 5.87 -22.67 -24.81
N ILE A 242 5.80 -21.62 -23.99
CA ILE A 242 4.86 -21.54 -22.86
C ILE A 242 3.41 -21.74 -23.32
N PRO A 243 2.90 -21.07 -24.38
CA PRO A 243 1.54 -21.30 -24.86
C PRO A 243 1.30 -22.75 -25.32
N VAL A 244 2.31 -23.44 -25.86
CA VAL A 244 2.20 -24.84 -26.29
C VAL A 244 1.99 -25.76 -25.09
N PHE A 245 2.76 -25.55 -24.01
CA PHE A 245 2.60 -26.31 -22.77
C PHE A 245 1.24 -26.05 -22.11
N ILE A 246 0.75 -24.81 -22.12
CA ILE A 246 -0.57 -24.49 -21.56
C ILE A 246 -1.69 -25.14 -22.40
N LYS A 247 -1.60 -25.12 -23.73
CA LYS A 247 -2.54 -25.86 -24.60
C LYS A 247 -2.52 -27.36 -24.29
N LYS A 248 -1.33 -27.94 -24.10
CA LYS A 248 -1.18 -29.35 -23.70
C LYS A 248 -1.84 -29.62 -22.34
N PHE A 249 -1.61 -28.76 -21.35
CA PHE A 249 -2.24 -28.85 -20.03
C PHE A 249 -3.78 -28.86 -20.14
N ILE A 250 -4.36 -27.90 -20.86
CA ILE A 250 -5.80 -27.81 -21.09
C ILE A 250 -6.32 -29.09 -21.77
N LYS A 251 -5.63 -29.58 -22.81
CA LYS A 251 -6.02 -30.80 -23.52
C LYS A 251 -5.98 -32.04 -22.62
N CYS A 252 -4.92 -32.22 -21.82
CA CYS A 252 -4.84 -33.34 -20.88
C CYS A 252 -6.01 -33.34 -19.88
N LEU A 253 -6.45 -32.15 -19.44
CA LEU A 253 -7.61 -32.01 -18.56
C LEU A 253 -8.91 -32.44 -19.25
N LEU A 254 -9.11 -32.02 -20.49
CA LEU A 254 -10.29 -32.37 -21.29
C LEU A 254 -10.32 -33.86 -21.65
N ASP A 255 -9.16 -34.45 -21.92
CA ASP A 255 -8.98 -35.86 -22.25
C ASP A 255 -9.00 -36.78 -21.00
N GLY A 256 -9.07 -36.24 -19.77
CA GLY A 256 -9.04 -37.01 -18.52
C GLY A 256 -7.69 -37.66 -18.19
N LYS A 257 -6.57 -37.14 -18.73
CA LYS A 257 -5.21 -37.66 -18.54
C LYS A 257 -4.54 -37.03 -17.32
N ASP A 258 -4.98 -37.40 -16.13
CA ASP A 258 -4.57 -36.76 -14.86
C ASP A 258 -3.04 -36.82 -14.60
N GLU A 259 -2.35 -37.93 -14.88
CA GLU A 259 -0.88 -38.01 -14.66
C GLU A 259 -0.11 -37.04 -15.56
N GLU A 260 -0.47 -36.99 -16.85
CA GLU A 260 0.18 -36.11 -17.82
C GLU A 260 -0.16 -34.63 -17.53
N LEU A 261 -1.40 -34.36 -17.12
CA LEU A 261 -1.85 -33.05 -16.66
C LEU A 261 -0.98 -32.54 -15.51
N LEU A 262 -0.76 -33.36 -14.48
CA LEU A 262 0.06 -33.00 -13.33
C LEU A 262 1.52 -32.76 -13.74
N ARG A 263 2.08 -33.64 -14.59
CA ARG A 263 3.44 -33.52 -15.10
C ARG A 263 3.66 -32.18 -15.83
N VAL A 264 2.78 -31.85 -16.78
CA VAL A 264 2.85 -30.60 -17.55
C VAL A 264 2.63 -29.37 -16.66
N GLY A 265 1.63 -29.42 -15.77
CA GLY A 265 1.32 -28.32 -14.86
C GLY A 265 2.45 -28.00 -13.88
N ARG A 266 3.06 -29.03 -13.29
CA ARG A 266 4.26 -28.86 -12.42
C ARG A 266 5.44 -28.30 -13.21
N GLY A 267 5.63 -28.74 -14.45
CA GLY A 267 6.67 -28.21 -15.34
C GLY A 267 6.50 -26.71 -15.65
N LEU A 268 5.27 -26.28 -15.90
CA LEU A 268 4.91 -24.87 -16.06
C LEU A 268 5.25 -24.05 -14.81
N VAL A 269 4.78 -24.48 -13.63
CA VAL A 269 4.98 -23.76 -12.36
C VAL A 269 6.45 -23.65 -11.96
N LEU A 270 7.29 -24.65 -12.29
CA LEU A 270 8.74 -24.59 -12.03
C LEU A 270 9.45 -23.48 -12.82
N THR A 271 9.02 -23.23 -14.05
CA THR A 271 9.80 -22.45 -15.04
C THR A 271 9.21 -21.10 -15.38
N VAL A 272 7.89 -20.93 -15.23
CA VAL A 272 7.16 -19.73 -15.65
C VAL A 272 6.58 -19.03 -14.43
N ASN A 273 6.52 -17.69 -14.46
CA ASN A 273 5.85 -16.94 -13.41
C ASN A 273 4.34 -17.24 -13.39
N ASN A 274 3.75 -17.40 -12.20
CA ASN A 274 2.32 -17.69 -12.05
C ASN A 274 1.41 -16.67 -12.78
N GLU A 275 1.81 -15.40 -12.81
CA GLU A 275 1.13 -14.34 -13.57
C GLU A 275 1.04 -14.66 -15.07
N ASP A 276 2.18 -15.03 -15.69
CA ASP A 276 2.27 -15.33 -17.11
C ASP A 276 1.49 -16.60 -17.46
N ILE A 277 1.57 -17.64 -16.61
CA ILE A 277 0.78 -18.85 -16.77
C ILE A 277 -0.71 -18.50 -16.82
N LEU A 278 -1.22 -17.77 -15.83
CA LEU A 278 -2.64 -17.44 -15.72
C LEU A 278 -3.11 -16.50 -16.84
N ARG A 279 -2.27 -15.54 -17.26
CA ARG A 279 -2.59 -14.62 -18.36
C ARG A 279 -2.68 -15.33 -19.71
N ILE A 280 -1.69 -16.16 -20.04
CA ILE A 280 -1.69 -16.90 -21.30
C ILE A 280 -2.82 -17.93 -21.28
N MET A 281 -3.03 -18.62 -20.16
CA MET A 281 -4.14 -19.54 -19.96
C MET A 281 -5.50 -18.87 -20.14
N HIS A 282 -5.70 -17.67 -19.60
CA HIS A 282 -6.92 -16.91 -19.81
C HIS A 282 -7.18 -16.63 -21.28
N THR A 283 -6.16 -16.16 -22.00
CA THR A 283 -6.25 -15.88 -23.43
C THR A 283 -6.66 -17.14 -24.20
N LEU A 284 -6.00 -18.28 -23.94
CA LEU A 284 -6.29 -19.54 -24.59
C LEU A 284 -7.69 -20.10 -24.25
N ILE A 285 -8.17 -19.90 -23.03
CA ILE A 285 -9.55 -20.27 -22.63
C ILE A 285 -10.58 -19.43 -23.38
N GLN A 286 -10.31 -18.14 -23.59
CA GLN A 286 -11.20 -17.23 -24.33
C GLN A 286 -11.22 -17.50 -25.84
N ASP A 287 -10.12 -18.02 -26.39
CA ASP A 287 -10.00 -18.39 -27.81
C ASP A 287 -10.65 -19.75 -28.12
N GLU A 288 -10.74 -20.65 -27.14
CA GLU A 288 -11.31 -21.99 -27.31
C GLU A 288 -12.84 -21.97 -27.11
N ALA A 289 -13.61 -22.12 -28.19
CA ALA A 289 -15.07 -22.00 -28.18
C ALA A 289 -15.75 -22.94 -27.18
N ALA A 290 -15.25 -24.18 -27.05
CA ALA A 290 -15.79 -25.17 -26.11
C ALA A 290 -15.63 -24.75 -24.63
N LEU A 291 -14.52 -24.08 -24.30
CA LEU A 291 -14.25 -23.61 -22.93
C LEU A 291 -14.95 -22.29 -22.64
N LYS A 292 -15.01 -21.40 -23.62
CA LYS A 292 -15.73 -20.12 -23.52
C LYS A 292 -17.22 -20.31 -23.25
N GLN A 293 -17.82 -21.34 -23.84
CA GLN A 293 -19.25 -21.66 -23.67
C GLN A 293 -19.53 -22.48 -22.40
N SER A 294 -18.51 -23.00 -21.71
CA SER A 294 -18.66 -23.82 -20.50
C SER A 294 -17.85 -23.24 -19.31
N PRO A 295 -18.45 -22.32 -18.53
CA PRO A 295 -17.79 -21.72 -17.37
C PRO A 295 -17.30 -22.74 -16.34
N GLU A 296 -18.05 -23.84 -16.14
CA GLU A 296 -17.65 -24.92 -15.24
C GLU A 296 -16.34 -25.58 -15.69
N THR A 297 -16.17 -25.80 -17.00
CA THR A 297 -14.96 -26.42 -17.54
C THR A 297 -13.77 -25.47 -17.46
N ALA A 298 -13.99 -24.18 -17.75
CA ALA A 298 -12.97 -23.15 -17.53
C ALA A 298 -12.53 -23.09 -16.05
N ASN A 299 -13.49 -23.15 -15.11
CA ASN A 299 -13.20 -23.17 -13.68
C ASN A 299 -12.41 -24.42 -13.26
N LYS A 300 -12.68 -25.60 -13.86
CA LYS A 300 -11.86 -26.80 -13.63
C LYS A 300 -10.40 -26.60 -14.04
N VAL A 301 -10.14 -25.91 -15.16
CA VAL A 301 -8.77 -25.57 -15.59
C VAL A 301 -8.07 -24.69 -14.56
N TYR A 302 -8.72 -23.59 -14.13
CA TYR A 302 -8.16 -22.71 -13.10
C TYR A 302 -7.96 -23.42 -11.78
N HIS A 303 -8.91 -24.26 -11.36
CA HIS A 303 -8.81 -25.02 -10.14
C HIS A 303 -7.60 -25.96 -10.15
N ARG A 304 -7.40 -26.73 -11.23
CA ARG A 304 -6.29 -27.67 -11.33
C ARG A 304 -4.93 -26.97 -11.29
N ILE A 305 -4.73 -25.89 -12.04
CA ILE A 305 -3.46 -25.16 -11.99
C ILE A 305 -3.25 -24.47 -10.64
N TYR A 306 -4.32 -23.96 -10.03
CA TYR A 306 -4.27 -23.36 -8.69
C TYR A 306 -3.80 -24.36 -7.64
N LEU A 307 -4.30 -25.61 -7.65
CA LEU A 307 -3.84 -26.66 -6.74
C LEU A 307 -2.34 -26.95 -6.90
N ILE A 308 -1.83 -27.03 -8.13
CA ILE A 308 -0.39 -27.24 -8.39
C ILE A 308 0.44 -26.05 -7.87
N MET A 309 -0.04 -24.83 -8.05
CA MET A 309 0.61 -23.63 -7.49
C MET A 309 0.60 -23.61 -5.96
N GLN A 310 -0.44 -24.14 -5.31
CA GLN A 310 -0.48 -24.29 -3.85
C GLN A 310 0.48 -25.38 -3.38
N GLU A 311 0.53 -26.51 -4.07
CA GLU A 311 1.48 -27.59 -3.78
C GLU A 311 2.93 -27.10 -3.89
N TYR A 312 3.25 -26.31 -4.93
CA TYR A 312 4.57 -25.68 -5.07
C TYR A 312 4.90 -24.83 -3.85
N ARG A 313 3.96 -23.99 -3.42
CA ARG A 313 4.15 -23.12 -2.27
C ARG A 313 4.41 -23.94 -1.02
N ASP A 314 3.64 -24.99 -0.77
CA ASP A 314 3.82 -25.84 0.40
C ASP A 314 5.20 -26.51 0.43
N ILE A 315 5.75 -26.90 -0.74
CA ILE A 315 7.12 -27.40 -0.87
C ILE A 315 8.15 -26.32 -0.54
N CYS A 316 7.98 -25.11 -1.09
CA CYS A 316 8.92 -24.02 -0.92
C CYS A 316 8.86 -23.36 0.47
N THR A 317 7.85 -23.69 1.29
CA THR A 317 7.67 -23.06 2.60
C THR A 317 8.48 -23.80 3.68
N THR A 318 9.78 -23.51 3.77
CA THR A 318 10.55 -23.72 5.02
C THR A 318 10.55 -22.42 5.84
N GLN A 319 10.17 -22.52 7.13
CA GLN A 319 9.96 -21.45 8.13
C GLN A 319 8.68 -20.59 7.98
N LYS A 320 7.53 -21.16 8.40
CA LYS A 320 6.26 -20.44 8.64
C LYS A 320 6.36 -19.35 9.72
N GLU A 321 7.34 -19.41 10.61
CA GLU A 321 7.52 -18.49 11.74
C GLU A 321 7.98 -17.08 11.34
N THR A 322 8.59 -16.89 10.16
CA THR A 322 9.10 -15.57 9.69
C THR A 322 8.06 -14.76 8.91
N LEU A 323 6.99 -15.40 8.43
CA LEU A 323 5.92 -14.74 7.67
C LEU A 323 4.89 -14.03 8.55
N SER A 324 4.59 -14.60 9.72
CA SER A 324 3.75 -13.92 10.73
C SER A 324 4.45 -12.67 11.24
N SER A 325 5.75 -12.75 11.57
CA SER A 325 6.53 -11.59 12.01
C SER A 325 6.60 -10.48 10.95
N LEU A 326 6.65 -10.84 9.66
CA LEU A 326 6.62 -9.87 8.57
C LEU A 326 5.27 -9.14 8.49
N LYS A 327 4.16 -9.86 8.56
CA LYS A 327 2.84 -9.22 8.57
C LYS A 327 2.68 -8.30 9.77
N ASP A 328 3.07 -8.74 10.96
CA ASP A 328 2.99 -7.93 12.19
C ASP A 328 3.87 -6.68 12.10
N THR A 329 5.08 -6.80 11.53
CA THR A 329 5.97 -5.67 11.25
C THR A 329 5.32 -4.68 10.28
N MET A 330 4.74 -5.17 9.18
CA MET A 330 4.07 -4.33 8.19
C MET A 330 2.82 -3.65 8.75
N SER A 331 2.04 -4.35 9.57
CA SER A 331 0.87 -3.80 10.27
C SER A 331 1.28 -2.74 11.30
N SER A 332 2.33 -2.98 12.07
CA SER A 332 2.88 -2.02 13.04
C SER A 332 3.32 -0.72 12.35
N ILE A 333 4.11 -0.85 11.27
CA ILE A 333 4.55 0.29 10.46
C ILE A 333 3.36 1.04 9.84
N SER A 334 2.34 0.31 9.36
CA SER A 334 1.11 0.94 8.83
C SER A 334 0.36 1.73 9.91
N SER A 335 0.20 1.16 11.11
CA SER A 335 -0.53 1.82 12.20
C SER A 335 0.17 3.10 12.63
N GLN A 336 1.48 3.06 12.86
CA GLN A 336 2.29 4.25 13.21
C GLN A 336 2.15 5.36 12.15
N ARG A 337 2.09 4.99 10.86
CA ARG A 337 1.91 5.94 9.77
C ARG A 337 0.51 6.54 9.77
N ARG A 338 -0.54 5.73 9.97
CA ARG A 338 -1.92 6.22 10.05
C ARG A 338 -2.08 7.25 11.16
N GLU A 339 -1.47 7.01 12.32
CA GLU A 339 -1.47 7.95 13.45
C GLU A 339 -0.79 9.28 13.10
N ALA A 340 0.27 9.24 12.29
CA ALA A 340 0.93 10.44 11.80
C ALA A 340 0.15 11.16 10.68
N GLU A 341 -0.97 10.62 10.21
CA GLU A 341 -1.74 11.11 9.05
C GLU A 341 -3.07 11.75 9.41
N PHE A 342 -3.40 11.95 10.69
CA PHE A 342 -4.58 12.73 11.11
C PHE A 342 -4.46 14.20 10.68
N LEU A 343 -5.59 14.85 10.35
CA LEU A 343 -5.66 16.23 9.83
C LEU A 343 -6.25 17.19 10.87
N ILE A 344 -5.80 18.44 10.86
CA ILE A 344 -6.13 19.44 11.90
C ILE A 344 -7.62 19.81 11.97
N SER A 345 -8.32 19.86 10.83
CA SER A 345 -9.77 20.10 10.83
C SER A 345 -10.43 19.31 9.71
N PRO A 346 -11.37 18.41 10.02
CA PRO A 346 -12.03 17.57 9.03
C PRO A 346 -13.35 18.13 8.47
N GLU A 347 -13.69 19.39 8.78
CA GLU A 347 -14.90 20.03 8.24
C GLU A 347 -14.75 20.33 6.74
N HIS A 348 -14.92 19.31 5.88
CA HIS A 348 -14.57 19.44 4.47
C HIS A 348 -15.63 18.95 3.49
N LYS A 349 -15.92 19.84 2.53
CA LYS A 349 -16.73 19.61 1.33
C LYS A 349 -15.84 19.08 0.19
N GLN A 350 -16.42 18.30 -0.71
CA GLN A 350 -15.73 17.67 -1.85
C GLN A 350 -14.98 18.61 -2.80
N GLU A 351 -15.33 19.90 -2.80
CA GLU A 351 -14.80 20.93 -3.70
C GLU A 351 -13.30 21.25 -3.50
N ASN A 352 -12.66 20.70 -2.47
CA ASN A 352 -11.28 21.05 -2.08
C ASN A 352 -10.21 20.00 -2.49
N LYS A 353 -10.50 19.05 -3.41
CA LYS A 353 -9.50 18.05 -3.88
C LYS A 353 -8.42 18.70 -4.75
N THR A 354 -7.15 18.42 -4.48
CA THR A 354 -6.01 18.93 -5.27
C THR A 354 -6.14 18.51 -6.73
N LEU A 355 -5.95 19.47 -7.65
CA LEU A 355 -6.00 19.23 -9.09
C LEU A 355 -4.87 18.30 -9.56
N ILE A 356 -5.19 17.44 -10.54
CA ILE A 356 -4.20 16.58 -11.21
C ILE A 356 -3.76 17.30 -12.48
N LEU A 357 -2.59 17.92 -12.46
CA LEU A 357 -2.04 18.68 -13.60
C LEU A 357 -0.91 17.93 -14.32
N GLY A 358 -0.35 16.90 -13.69
CA GLY A 358 0.72 16.09 -14.27
C GLY A 358 0.19 15.05 -15.25
N LYS A 359 1.04 14.67 -16.22
CA LYS A 359 0.77 13.59 -17.17
C LYS A 359 1.84 12.52 -17.01
N LYS A 360 1.46 11.26 -17.23
CA LYS A 360 2.43 10.16 -17.32
C LYS A 360 3.29 10.40 -18.55
N MET A 361 4.59 10.57 -18.35
CA MET A 361 5.56 10.80 -19.42
C MET A 361 6.62 9.72 -19.39
N HIS A 362 7.19 9.44 -20.56
CA HIS A 362 8.41 8.66 -20.62
C HIS A 362 9.58 9.54 -20.19
N HIS A 363 10.40 9.03 -19.29
CA HIS A 363 11.62 9.67 -18.83
C HIS A 363 12.77 8.70 -19.02
N GLU A 364 13.89 9.21 -19.52
CA GLU A 364 15.14 8.45 -19.56
C GLU A 364 15.46 7.96 -18.15
N LEU A 365 15.73 6.66 -18.03
CA LEU A 365 16.10 6.02 -16.78
C LEU A 365 17.61 6.12 -16.60
N LEU A 366 18.05 6.91 -15.62
CA LEU A 366 19.46 7.09 -15.32
C LEU A 366 20.08 5.77 -14.85
N ASP A 367 21.36 5.54 -15.17
CA ASP A 367 22.06 4.29 -14.85
C ASP A 367 22.08 3.97 -13.34
N ASP A 368 22.38 4.98 -12.52
CA ASP A 368 22.34 4.84 -11.06
C ASP A 368 20.93 4.49 -10.56
N THR A 369 19.90 5.05 -11.19
CA THR A 369 18.51 4.76 -10.83
C THR A 369 18.13 3.36 -11.23
N ARG A 370 18.51 2.91 -12.44
CA ARG A 370 18.32 1.51 -12.87
C ARG A 370 18.91 0.55 -11.87
N LYS A 371 20.19 0.74 -11.49
CA LYS A 371 20.88 -0.09 -10.51
C LYS A 371 20.16 -0.12 -9.15
N ASN A 372 19.75 1.04 -8.64
CA ASN A 372 19.03 1.15 -7.36
C ASN A 372 17.65 0.49 -7.39
N LEU A 373 16.93 0.61 -8.52
CA LEU A 373 15.62 -0.02 -8.72
C LEU A 373 15.74 -1.54 -8.83
N GLU A 374 16.75 -2.05 -9.53
CA GLU A 374 17.06 -3.48 -9.65
C GLU A 374 17.44 -4.08 -8.29
N GLU A 375 18.33 -3.42 -7.54
CA GLU A 375 18.75 -3.88 -6.20
C GLU A 375 17.54 -4.02 -5.25
N GLY A 376 16.60 -3.07 -5.33
CA GLY A 376 15.40 -3.02 -4.50
C GLY A 376 14.19 -3.77 -5.04
N ASN A 377 14.23 -4.41 -6.21
CA ASN A 377 13.03 -4.91 -6.89
C ASN A 377 11.91 -3.84 -7.06
N LEU A 378 12.28 -2.56 -7.21
CA LEU A 378 11.34 -1.43 -7.33
C LEU A 378 11.06 -1.01 -8.78
N GLN A 379 11.69 -1.65 -9.76
CA GLN A 379 11.53 -1.33 -11.19
C GLN A 379 10.05 -1.32 -11.63
N SER A 380 9.28 -2.34 -11.27
CA SER A 380 7.85 -2.42 -11.63
C SER A 380 7.00 -1.33 -10.95
N LEU A 381 7.42 -0.82 -9.78
CA LEU A 381 6.78 0.32 -9.13
C LEU A 381 7.08 1.62 -9.88
N TYR A 382 8.32 1.81 -10.36
CA TYR A 382 8.71 2.96 -11.18
C TYR A 382 7.92 3.00 -12.51
N GLU A 383 7.72 1.85 -13.16
CA GLU A 383 7.01 1.74 -14.45
C GLU A 383 5.53 2.15 -14.38
N ILE A 384 4.92 2.09 -13.19
CA ILE A 384 3.56 2.58 -12.95
C ILE A 384 3.46 4.07 -13.27
N TRP A 385 4.41 4.87 -12.80
CA TRP A 385 4.48 6.31 -13.05
C TRP A 385 5.93 6.79 -13.04
N PRO A 386 6.63 6.74 -14.18
CA PRO A 386 8.03 7.16 -14.26
C PRO A 386 8.23 8.59 -13.76
N ILE A 387 9.34 8.84 -13.08
CA ILE A 387 9.66 10.15 -12.49
C ILE A 387 10.77 10.87 -13.27
N PRO A 388 10.75 12.22 -13.35
CA PRO A 388 11.77 12.98 -14.07
C PRO A 388 13.21 12.80 -13.53
N PRO A 389 14.25 13.08 -14.34
CA PRO A 389 15.65 12.90 -13.92
C PRO A 389 16.04 13.60 -12.61
N ILE A 390 15.51 14.81 -12.35
CA ILE A 390 15.79 15.52 -11.08
C ILE A 390 15.15 14.80 -9.87
N SER A 391 13.99 14.17 -10.05
CA SER A 391 13.36 13.35 -9.02
C SER A 391 14.10 12.02 -8.84
N GLN A 392 14.62 11.45 -9.93
CA GLN A 392 15.51 10.28 -9.86
C GLN A 392 16.77 10.59 -9.05
N ALA A 393 17.34 11.80 -9.16
CA ALA A 393 18.48 12.22 -8.35
C ALA A 393 18.15 12.26 -6.83
N VAL A 394 16.95 12.74 -6.45
CA VAL A 394 16.48 12.70 -5.05
C VAL A 394 16.34 11.24 -4.57
N PHE A 395 15.81 10.35 -5.40
CA PHE A 395 15.69 8.93 -5.07
C PHE A 395 17.06 8.26 -4.89
N ASN A 396 18.00 8.50 -5.81
CA ASN A 396 19.36 7.96 -5.75
C ASN A 396 20.10 8.45 -4.51
N PHE A 397 19.93 9.73 -4.15
CA PHE A 397 20.50 10.30 -2.93
C PHE A 397 20.10 9.49 -1.68
N VAL A 398 18.81 9.18 -1.54
CA VAL A 398 18.34 8.37 -0.40
C VAL A 398 18.85 6.92 -0.46
N CYS A 399 19.02 6.35 -1.66
CA CYS A 399 19.55 5.00 -1.79
C CYS A 399 21.00 4.90 -1.28
N GLN A 400 21.81 5.95 -1.42
CA GLN A 400 23.20 5.98 -0.94
C GLN A 400 23.31 5.93 0.61
N LEU A 401 22.26 6.32 1.34
CA LEU A 401 22.27 6.31 2.80
C LEU A 401 22.36 4.88 3.40
N LYS A 402 22.04 3.84 2.63
CA LYS A 402 22.09 2.43 3.10
C LYS A 402 23.49 1.99 3.52
N SER A 403 24.53 2.43 2.82
CA SER A 403 25.92 2.06 3.13
C SER A 403 26.52 2.90 4.24
N MET A 404 25.85 3.98 4.65
CA MET A 404 26.35 4.94 5.64
C MET A 404 25.95 4.60 7.07
N ILE A 405 24.92 3.76 7.26
CA ILE A 405 24.43 3.36 8.59
C ILE A 405 24.52 1.83 8.68
N PRO A 406 25.45 1.27 9.46
CA PRO A 406 25.52 -0.17 9.66
C PRO A 406 24.40 -0.62 10.60
N GLN A 407 23.72 -1.74 10.26
CA GLN A 407 23.30 -2.86 11.15
C GLN A 407 21.99 -3.53 10.72
N GLY A 408 21.85 -4.84 11.00
CA GLY A 408 20.57 -5.54 11.23
C GLY A 408 19.59 -5.75 10.06
N LYS A 409 18.85 -6.85 10.09
CA LYS A 409 17.78 -7.12 9.10
C LYS A 409 16.64 -6.09 9.20
N ASP A 410 16.26 -5.67 10.40
CA ASP A 410 15.15 -4.73 10.62
C ASP A 410 15.42 -3.34 10.01
N TYR A 411 16.64 -2.84 10.15
CA TYR A 411 17.04 -1.59 9.50
C TYR A 411 16.99 -1.72 7.98
N LEU A 412 17.49 -2.82 7.41
CA LEU A 412 17.44 -3.06 5.97
C LEU A 412 15.99 -3.06 5.45
N VAL A 413 15.07 -3.69 6.18
CA VAL A 413 13.63 -3.66 5.85
C VAL A 413 13.07 -2.25 5.94
N ASN A 414 13.33 -1.53 7.03
CA ASN A 414 12.85 -0.15 7.22
C ASN A 414 13.39 0.81 6.15
N HIS A 415 14.69 0.72 5.85
CA HIS A 415 15.32 1.51 4.80
C HIS A 415 14.76 1.16 3.41
N PHE A 416 14.53 -0.12 3.13
CA PHE A 416 13.91 -0.55 1.88
C PHE A 416 12.48 0.00 1.73
N LEU A 417 11.64 -0.15 2.75
CA LEU A 417 10.28 0.41 2.78
C LEU A 417 10.30 1.93 2.66
N TYR A 418 11.34 2.58 3.18
CA TYR A 418 11.51 4.02 3.05
C TYR A 418 11.84 4.45 1.61
N ARG A 419 12.71 3.73 0.89
CA ARG A 419 12.97 3.96 -0.55
C ARG A 419 11.70 3.82 -1.38
N GLU A 420 10.95 2.76 -1.11
CA GLU A 420 9.65 2.50 -1.74
C GLU A 420 8.70 3.69 -1.54
N LYS A 421 8.56 4.18 -0.31
CA LYS A 421 7.72 5.35 0.00
C LYS A 421 8.21 6.66 -0.59
N LEU A 422 9.51 6.86 -0.68
CA LEU A 422 10.06 8.02 -1.38
C LEU A 422 9.72 7.97 -2.86
N LEU A 423 9.86 6.80 -3.50
CA LEU A 423 9.49 6.62 -4.89
C LEU A 423 8.00 6.93 -5.11
N GLU A 424 7.09 6.36 -4.31
CA GLU A 424 5.66 6.68 -4.36
C GLU A 424 5.39 8.19 -4.16
N PHE A 425 6.09 8.84 -3.23
CA PHE A 425 5.96 10.28 -3.00
C PHE A 425 6.36 11.12 -4.22
N LEU A 426 7.51 10.79 -4.84
CA LEU A 426 7.98 11.46 -6.05
C LEU A 426 7.02 11.25 -7.23
N MET A 427 6.47 10.05 -7.37
CA MET A 427 5.42 9.74 -8.36
C MET A 427 4.17 10.60 -8.15
N ARG A 428 3.76 10.79 -6.89
CA ARG A 428 2.59 11.63 -6.53
C ARG A 428 2.81 13.11 -6.85
N LEU A 429 3.99 13.65 -6.56
CA LEU A 429 4.35 15.02 -6.94
C LEU A 429 4.25 15.21 -8.45
N ALA A 430 4.89 14.31 -9.21
CA ALA A 430 4.87 14.33 -10.67
C ALA A 430 3.43 14.24 -11.22
N ARG A 431 2.59 13.37 -10.66
CA ARG A 431 1.17 13.25 -11.05
C ARG A 431 0.36 14.51 -10.80
N VAL A 432 0.58 15.17 -9.67
CA VAL A 432 -0.13 16.42 -9.35
C VAL A 432 0.40 17.59 -10.18
N GLY A 433 1.60 17.47 -10.78
CA GLY A 433 2.24 18.51 -11.57
C GLY A 433 3.17 19.42 -10.74
N ILE A 434 3.48 19.01 -9.51
CA ILE A 434 4.47 19.69 -8.66
C ILE A 434 5.85 19.21 -9.07
N ASN A 435 6.69 20.15 -9.52
CA ASN A 435 8.01 19.83 -10.04
C ASN A 435 9.08 20.07 -8.99
N ILE A 436 10.08 19.20 -8.94
CA ILE A 436 11.32 19.46 -8.19
C ILE A 436 12.18 20.38 -9.03
N VAL A 437 12.77 21.40 -8.39
CA VAL A 437 13.67 22.36 -9.05
C VAL A 437 15.01 22.41 -8.34
N LYS A 438 16.07 22.72 -9.09
CA LYS A 438 17.42 22.92 -8.55
C LYS A 438 17.72 24.41 -8.53
N HIS A 439 18.16 24.92 -7.39
CA HIS A 439 18.70 26.26 -7.29
C HIS A 439 20.21 26.23 -7.63
N PRO A 440 20.78 27.28 -8.27
CA PRO A 440 22.17 27.27 -8.73
C PRO A 440 23.18 26.98 -7.61
N ASP A 441 22.94 27.56 -6.43
CA ASP A 441 23.93 27.59 -5.34
C ASP A 441 23.80 26.46 -4.31
N ILE A 442 22.87 25.52 -4.49
CA ILE A 442 22.67 24.40 -3.56
C ILE A 442 22.50 23.07 -4.30
N ALA A 443 22.82 21.98 -3.61
CA ALA A 443 22.62 20.64 -4.13
C ALA A 443 21.11 20.32 -4.27
N VAL A 444 20.77 19.29 -5.05
CA VAL A 444 19.36 18.89 -5.28
C VAL A 444 18.66 18.51 -3.98
N VAL A 445 19.38 17.83 -3.08
CA VAL A 445 18.98 17.59 -1.70
C VAL A 445 19.88 18.39 -0.79
N THR A 446 19.30 19.18 0.10
CA THR A 446 19.95 20.13 0.99
C THR A 446 19.39 19.99 2.41
N ASN A 447 19.70 20.93 3.30
CA ASN A 447 19.21 20.97 4.68
C ASN A 447 18.71 22.39 5.04
N SER A 448 18.08 22.52 6.21
CA SER A 448 17.52 23.80 6.67
C SER A 448 18.57 24.90 6.85
N VAL A 449 19.79 24.55 7.25
CA VAL A 449 20.91 25.49 7.46
C VAL A 449 21.35 26.10 6.14
N GLN A 450 21.61 25.26 5.13
CA GLN A 450 21.98 25.69 3.79
C GLN A 450 20.87 26.52 3.12
N LEU A 451 19.59 26.18 3.33
CA LEU A 451 18.48 27.00 2.84
C LEU A 451 18.39 28.34 3.56
N ASN A 452 18.75 28.39 4.85
CA ASN A 452 18.77 29.63 5.62
C ASN A 452 19.94 30.54 5.21
N SER A 453 21.13 29.98 4.94
CA SER A 453 22.30 30.78 4.53
C SER A 453 22.09 31.52 3.20
N ILE A 454 21.25 31.00 2.31
CA ILE A 454 20.83 31.66 1.07
C ILE A 454 19.51 32.45 1.20
N ASN A 455 19.01 32.69 2.41
CA ASN A 455 17.76 33.40 2.69
C ASN A 455 16.50 32.81 2.00
N TYR A 456 16.46 31.48 1.80
CA TYR A 456 15.33 30.78 1.20
C TYR A 456 14.33 30.27 2.24
N PHE A 457 14.75 30.13 3.50
CA PHE A 457 13.90 29.65 4.60
C PHE A 457 12.93 30.74 5.09
N LYS A 458 11.80 30.92 4.40
CA LYS A 458 10.80 31.98 4.64
C LYS A 458 9.40 31.41 4.89
N GLU A 459 8.58 32.14 5.64
CA GLU A 459 7.19 31.77 5.90
C GLU A 459 6.38 31.63 4.60
N GLY A 460 5.54 30.60 4.53
CA GLY A 460 4.68 30.30 3.39
C GLY A 460 5.39 29.63 2.21
N ILE A 461 6.69 29.32 2.34
CA ILE A 461 7.44 28.51 1.38
C ILE A 461 7.10 27.03 1.59
N TYR A 462 6.92 26.31 0.47
CA TYR A 462 6.74 24.87 0.47
C TYR A 462 8.02 24.18 0.03
N LEU A 463 8.41 23.13 0.75
CA LEU A 463 9.57 22.32 0.46
C LEU A 463 9.16 20.85 0.38
N GLY A 464 9.88 20.08 -0.42
CA GLY A 464 9.85 18.63 -0.36
C GLY A 464 10.79 18.18 0.74
N SER A 465 10.36 17.22 1.55
CA SER A 465 11.19 16.59 2.56
C SER A 465 11.25 15.10 2.31
N THR A 466 12.46 14.55 2.36
CA THR A 466 12.65 13.11 2.36
C THR A 466 12.11 12.54 3.68
N GLY A 467 12.22 13.24 4.81
CA GLY A 467 11.75 12.75 6.11
C GLY A 467 12.64 11.67 6.76
N HIS A 468 13.82 11.41 6.22
CA HIS A 468 14.77 10.45 6.79
C HIS A 468 15.38 10.97 8.09
N TRP A 469 15.40 10.13 9.13
CA TRP A 469 16.10 10.33 10.40
C TRP A 469 16.72 9.00 10.82
N ASN A 470 17.89 9.02 11.46
CA ASN A 470 18.52 7.84 12.07
C ASN A 470 17.90 7.44 13.43
N SER A 471 16.66 7.86 13.74
CA SER A 471 16.01 7.63 15.04
C SER A 471 14.52 7.27 14.92
N GLN A 472 13.90 6.93 16.06
CA GLN A 472 12.47 6.61 16.22
C GLN A 472 11.50 7.72 15.72
N ASN A 473 12.03 8.89 15.33
CA ASN A 473 11.27 10.04 14.84
C ASN A 473 11.13 10.13 13.32
N GLN A 474 11.51 9.09 12.56
CA GLN A 474 11.35 9.06 11.11
C GLN A 474 9.92 9.43 10.69
N LYS A 475 9.80 10.45 9.82
CA LYS A 475 8.51 10.87 9.25
C LYS A 475 8.43 10.41 7.80
N PRO A 476 7.24 10.08 7.29
CA PRO A 476 7.09 9.75 5.89
C PRO A 476 7.50 10.95 5.00
N PRO A 477 8.06 10.69 3.80
CA PRO A 477 8.33 11.74 2.82
C PRO A 477 7.09 12.59 2.59
N SER A 478 7.24 13.91 2.63
CA SER A 478 6.10 14.83 2.58
C SER A 478 6.46 16.20 2.04
N VAL A 479 5.44 16.91 1.57
CA VAL A 479 5.55 18.36 1.38
C VAL A 479 5.38 19.01 2.74
N ILE A 480 6.23 19.97 3.06
CA ILE A 480 6.16 20.76 4.28
C ILE A 480 5.95 22.23 3.92
N CYS A 481 5.20 22.94 4.75
CA CYS A 481 5.03 24.38 4.69
C CYS A 481 5.79 25.01 5.86
N ILE A 482 6.64 25.99 5.57
CA ILE A 482 7.33 26.77 6.60
C ILE A 482 6.34 27.75 7.20
N THR A 483 5.96 27.53 8.46
CA THR A 483 5.02 28.40 9.19
C THR A 483 5.71 29.34 10.18
N ASN A 484 6.94 29.04 10.59
CA ASN A 484 7.72 29.91 11.47
C ASN A 484 9.22 29.84 11.14
N PRO A 485 9.74 30.75 10.29
CA PRO A 485 11.13 30.71 9.84
C PRO A 485 12.15 31.15 10.90
N HIS A 486 11.75 31.99 11.86
CA HIS A 486 12.65 32.66 12.81
C HIS A 486 13.16 31.76 13.95
N ALA A 487 12.66 30.53 14.04
CA ALA A 487 13.05 29.60 15.09
C ALA A 487 14.46 29.02 14.92
N LEU A 488 15.02 29.04 13.70
CA LEU A 488 16.30 28.39 13.38
C LEU A 488 17.51 28.94 14.12
N GLY A 489 17.47 30.06 14.84
CA GLY A 489 18.70 30.75 15.29
C GLY A 489 19.09 30.70 16.78
N ASN A 490 18.23 30.28 17.72
CA ASN A 490 18.59 30.36 19.16
C ASN A 490 17.55 29.68 20.06
N CYS A 491 17.71 28.41 20.45
CA CYS A 491 16.73 27.75 21.34
C CYS A 491 17.37 26.62 22.19
N GLN A 492 18.08 26.97 23.27
CA GLN A 492 18.20 26.03 24.40
C GLN A 492 16.83 25.95 25.11
N GLY A 493 16.24 24.76 25.22
CA GLY A 493 15.13 24.49 26.15
C GLY A 493 13.68 24.64 25.63
N HIS A 494 13.46 24.80 24.32
CA HIS A 494 12.10 24.86 23.75
C HIS A 494 11.90 23.85 22.61
N MET A 495 11.22 22.74 22.89
CA MET A 495 11.12 21.57 21.98
C MET A 495 10.42 21.81 20.63
N LEU A 496 9.66 22.89 20.44
CA LEU A 496 8.68 22.97 19.33
C LEU A 496 8.61 24.31 18.60
N ARG A 497 9.70 25.08 18.52
CA ARG A 497 9.69 26.32 17.70
C ARG A 497 10.00 26.09 16.21
N HIS A 498 10.64 24.97 15.83
CA HIS A 498 10.96 24.61 14.43
C HIS A 498 9.86 23.84 13.70
N VAL A 499 8.58 24.17 13.96
CA VAL A 499 7.45 23.44 13.39
C VAL A 499 7.21 23.91 11.96
N CYS A 500 7.52 23.03 11.01
CA CYS A 500 6.88 23.06 9.70
C CYS A 500 5.63 22.18 9.76
N LEU A 501 4.60 22.52 8.99
CA LEU A 501 3.42 21.67 8.90
C LEU A 501 3.50 20.79 7.67
N ARG A 502 3.29 19.49 7.87
CA ARG A 502 3.17 18.56 6.74
C ARG A 502 1.87 18.85 5.99
N VAL A 503 1.94 18.81 4.67
CA VAL A 503 0.82 19.07 3.78
C VAL A 503 0.30 17.76 3.20
N PHE A 504 -0.99 17.52 3.37
CA PHE A 504 -1.73 16.45 2.73
C PHE A 504 -1.94 16.77 1.25
N LEU A 505 -1.19 16.08 0.38
CA LEU A 505 -1.25 16.32 -1.06
C LEU A 505 -2.66 16.20 -1.67
N GLY A 506 -3.58 15.47 -1.03
CA GLY A 506 -4.93 15.25 -1.54
C GLY A 506 -5.82 16.49 -1.53
N THR A 507 -5.61 17.44 -0.63
CA THR A 507 -6.44 18.66 -0.48
C THR A 507 -5.66 19.93 -0.12
N GLY A 508 -4.39 19.80 0.26
CA GLY A 508 -3.58 20.90 0.78
C GLY A 508 -3.68 21.12 2.28
N GLU A 509 -4.48 20.32 2.98
CA GLU A 509 -4.64 20.43 4.43
C GLU A 509 -3.36 20.12 5.20
N PHE A 510 -3.27 20.65 6.41
CA PHE A 510 -2.22 20.31 7.35
C PHE A 510 -2.55 19.05 8.14
N TYR A 511 -1.55 18.19 8.27
CA TYR A 511 -1.58 17.11 9.23
C TYR A 511 -1.43 17.65 10.66
N GLU A 512 -2.06 16.97 11.62
CA GLU A 512 -1.85 17.23 13.04
C GLU A 512 -0.41 16.97 13.47
N SER A 513 0.30 16.06 12.79
CA SER A 513 1.70 15.77 13.09
C SER A 513 2.64 16.87 12.59
N PRO A 514 3.26 17.68 13.48
CA PRO A 514 4.23 18.67 13.06
C PRO A 514 5.46 17.97 12.45
N PHE A 515 6.10 18.66 11.50
CA PHE A 515 7.41 18.30 10.99
C PHE A 515 8.47 19.11 11.72
N ILE A 516 9.17 18.46 12.62
CA ILE A 516 10.30 19.06 13.34
C ILE A 516 11.51 18.98 12.42
N LEU A 517 12.20 20.10 12.19
CA LEU A 517 13.38 20.15 11.31
C LEU A 517 14.71 19.92 12.04
N ASP A 518 14.76 20.19 13.33
CA ASP A 518 15.98 20.11 14.14
C ASP A 518 15.64 19.65 15.55
N SER A 519 16.30 18.58 16.02
CA SER A 519 16.20 18.10 17.39
C SER A 519 17.58 17.99 18.06
N THR A 520 18.59 18.73 17.58
CA THR A 520 19.94 18.69 18.17
C THR A 520 20.22 19.84 19.13
N GLN A 521 20.92 19.55 20.22
CA GLN A 521 21.39 20.56 21.17
C GLN A 521 22.55 21.36 20.54
N ARG A 522 22.36 22.67 20.48
CA ARG A 522 23.32 23.73 20.11
C ARG A 522 23.74 23.83 18.64
N PHE A 523 23.53 25.04 18.12
CA PHE A 523 24.34 25.64 17.06
C PHE A 523 25.84 25.53 17.35
N GLY A 524 26.61 25.10 16.36
CA GLY A 524 27.98 25.60 16.19
C GLY A 524 29.16 24.66 16.45
N GLN A 525 29.02 23.33 16.50
CA GLN A 525 30.20 22.46 16.61
C GLN A 525 30.34 21.33 15.57
N MET A 526 29.31 21.01 14.78
CA MET A 526 29.39 19.98 13.72
C MET A 526 28.82 20.38 12.35
N ASP A 527 28.23 21.57 12.22
CA ASP A 527 27.30 21.89 11.13
C ASP A 527 27.92 22.53 9.88
N GLU A 528 29.14 23.05 9.93
CA GLU A 528 29.72 23.80 8.81
C GLU A 528 30.55 22.91 7.85
N ASP A 529 31.08 21.77 8.31
CA ASP A 529 32.05 20.96 7.53
C ASP A 529 31.58 19.54 7.15
N ALA A 530 30.44 19.04 7.67
CA ALA A 530 30.12 17.61 7.61
C ALA A 530 29.44 17.09 6.32
N GLY A 531 29.22 17.92 5.29
CA GLY A 531 28.78 17.45 3.96
C GLY A 531 27.55 16.49 3.99
N ILE A 532 27.65 15.34 3.30
CA ILE A 532 26.61 14.30 3.25
C ILE A 532 26.42 13.61 4.63
N ASP A 533 27.45 13.59 5.46
CA ASP A 533 27.42 12.90 6.76
C ASP A 533 26.51 13.62 7.78
N ALA A 534 26.27 14.92 7.61
CA ALA A 534 25.28 15.66 8.40
C ALA A 534 23.82 15.21 8.13
N LEU A 535 23.55 14.61 6.96
CA LEU A 535 22.21 14.13 6.57
C LEU A 535 21.90 12.74 7.15
N ILE A 536 22.88 12.08 7.77
CA ILE A 536 22.65 10.89 8.60
C ILE A 536 21.79 11.27 9.81
N MET A 537 21.81 12.53 10.26
CA MET A 537 21.08 12.98 11.45
C MET A 537 19.86 13.89 11.17
N ARG A 538 19.62 14.31 9.90
CA ARG A 538 18.62 15.34 9.55
C ARG A 538 17.81 15.00 8.29
N PRO A 539 16.55 15.51 8.17
CA PRO A 539 15.73 15.26 6.99
C PRO A 539 16.27 16.04 5.79
N GLY A 540 16.49 15.34 4.67
CA GLY A 540 16.87 15.97 3.41
C GLY A 540 15.73 16.83 2.85
N LEU A 541 16.02 18.05 2.44
CA LEU A 541 15.07 19.00 1.87
C LEU A 541 15.36 19.24 0.39
N PHE A 542 14.33 19.52 -0.40
CA PHE A 542 14.47 19.86 -1.82
C PHE A 542 13.40 20.87 -2.25
N LEU A 543 13.73 21.67 -3.25
CA LEU A 543 12.87 22.77 -3.69
C LEU A 543 11.74 22.27 -4.59
N LEU A 544 10.56 22.87 -4.40
CA LEU A 544 9.35 22.56 -5.18
C LEU A 544 8.89 23.80 -5.95
N LYS A 545 8.50 23.57 -7.20
CA LYS A 545 7.68 24.50 -7.99
C LYS A 545 6.26 23.97 -8.02
N ILE A 546 5.39 24.58 -7.21
CA ILE A 546 3.96 24.27 -7.13
C ILE A 546 3.21 25.12 -8.17
N PRO A 547 2.38 24.51 -9.04
CA PRO A 547 1.54 25.26 -9.97
C PRO A 547 0.64 26.29 -9.25
N PRO A 548 0.44 27.49 -9.81
CA PRO A 548 -0.36 28.55 -9.17
C PRO A 548 -1.77 28.11 -8.76
N GLU A 549 -2.42 27.29 -9.58
CA GLU A 549 -3.77 26.77 -9.37
C GLU A 549 -3.85 25.96 -8.07
N ILE A 550 -2.87 25.07 -7.87
CA ILE A 550 -2.75 24.26 -6.65
C ILE A 550 -2.39 25.14 -5.46
N LEU A 551 -1.45 26.07 -5.63
CA LEU A 551 -0.99 26.95 -4.56
C LEU A 551 -2.12 27.82 -4.00
N VAL A 552 -2.94 28.41 -4.87
CA VAL A 552 -4.10 29.23 -4.49
C VAL A 552 -5.12 28.39 -3.72
N GLN A 553 -5.42 27.20 -4.22
CA GLN A 553 -6.33 26.26 -3.56
C GLN A 553 -5.83 25.88 -2.16
N TRP A 554 -4.57 25.43 -2.04
CA TRP A 554 -3.98 25.01 -0.77
C TRP A 554 -3.97 26.15 0.25
N LYS A 555 -3.58 27.36 -0.16
CA LYS A 555 -3.62 28.54 0.73
C LYS A 555 -5.03 28.86 1.23
N LYS A 556 -6.06 28.70 0.39
CA LYS A 556 -7.47 28.87 0.80
C LYS A 556 -7.85 27.85 1.88
N VAL A 557 -7.55 26.58 1.66
CA VAL A 557 -7.82 25.48 2.60
C VAL A 557 -7.09 25.68 3.92
N GLN A 558 -5.78 25.94 3.86
CA GLN A 558 -4.94 26.14 5.03
C GLN A 558 -5.37 27.36 5.85
N LYS A 559 -5.77 28.47 5.20
CA LYS A 559 -6.30 29.65 5.91
C LYS A 559 -7.58 29.33 6.72
N MET A 560 -8.41 28.40 6.26
CA MET A 560 -9.59 27.95 7.01
C MET A 560 -9.20 27.08 8.22
N GLN A 561 -8.19 26.21 8.07
CA GLN A 561 -7.69 25.38 9.17
C GLN A 561 -6.96 26.20 10.26
N LEU A 562 -6.15 27.18 9.85
CA LEU A 562 -5.41 28.06 10.77
C LEU A 562 -6.36 28.88 11.68
N LYS A 563 -7.49 29.34 11.13
CA LYS A 563 -8.49 30.09 11.89
C LYS A 563 -9.22 29.26 12.96
N SER A 564 -9.19 27.93 12.89
CA SER A 564 -10.06 27.08 13.72
C SER A 564 -9.33 26.30 14.82
N LYS A 565 -8.08 25.86 14.65
CA LYS A 565 -7.48 24.86 15.58
C LYS A 565 -5.95 24.84 15.72
N LEU A 566 -5.17 25.59 14.93
CA LEU A 566 -3.71 25.39 14.90
C LEU A 566 -3.03 25.70 16.25
N ASP A 567 -3.34 26.85 16.86
CA ASP A 567 -2.70 27.28 18.10
C ASP A 567 -2.93 26.28 19.24
N ARG A 568 -4.17 25.78 19.35
CA ARG A 568 -4.55 24.74 20.32
C ARG A 568 -3.82 23.42 20.11
N VAL A 569 -3.71 22.93 18.86
CA VAL A 569 -3.01 21.66 18.55
C VAL A 569 -1.51 21.78 18.82
N ILE A 570 -0.92 22.94 18.51
CA ILE A 570 0.48 23.22 18.82
C ILE A 570 0.68 23.25 20.35
N GLU A 571 -0.16 23.94 21.10
CA GLU A 571 -0.10 24.00 22.57
C GLU A 571 -0.28 22.63 23.24
N GLU A 572 -1.29 21.85 22.84
CA GLU A 572 -1.55 20.50 23.38
C GLU A 572 -0.37 19.55 23.12
N LYS A 573 0.34 19.71 22.00
CA LYS A 573 1.56 18.92 21.71
C LYS A 573 2.76 19.37 22.51
N ILE A 574 2.94 20.68 22.69
CA ILE A 574 3.96 21.24 23.58
C ILE A 574 3.81 20.68 24.99
N GLU A 575 2.57 20.60 25.47
CA GLU A 575 2.29 20.09 26.81
C GLU A 575 2.54 18.58 26.92
N LYS A 576 2.16 17.78 25.92
CA LYS A 576 2.45 16.33 25.90
C LYS A 576 3.93 16.00 25.83
N GLU A 577 4.70 16.69 24.99
CA GLU A 577 6.15 16.45 24.89
C GLU A 577 6.87 16.85 26.18
N ARG A 578 6.43 17.92 26.85
CA ARG A 578 6.94 18.32 28.18
C ARG A 578 6.67 17.30 29.28
N LEU A 579 5.58 16.54 29.19
CA LEU A 579 5.21 15.52 30.18
C LEU A 579 5.93 14.18 29.94
N GLN A 580 6.53 13.98 28.76
CA GLN A 580 7.27 12.77 28.39
C GLN A 580 8.79 12.93 28.50
N SER A 581 9.29 14.16 28.63
CA SER A 581 10.66 14.53 28.95
C SER A 581 10.88 14.71 30.45
#